data_AF-D7L629-F1
#
_entry.id   AF-D7L629-F1
#
_cell.length_a   1.000
_cell.length_b   1.000
_cell.length_c   1.000
_cell.angle_alpha   90.00
_cell.angle_beta   90.00
_cell.angle_gamma   90.00
#
_symmetry.space_group_name_H-M   'P 1'
#
loop_
_entity.id
_entity.type
_entity.pdbx_description
1 polymer ?
#
loop_
_entity_poly.entity_id
_entity_poly.type
_entity_poly.pdbx_seq_one_letter_code
_entity_poly.pdbx_strand_id
1 'polypeptide(L)' 'MKILESLPGVDIARVSCVDSEFRNLASDNHLWKQKCLGEFANSVIEQTEFLFDFVGWKPKFVECWRLNNRNARIRQRVFW' A
#
# COMPACT_ATOMS: atom_id res chain seq x y z
N MET A 1 -6.75 6.98 -13.42
CA MET A 1 -6.20 6.52 -14.72
C MET A 1 -6.14 5.01 -14.66
N LYS A 2 -6.92 4.31 -15.49
CA LYS A 2 -7.18 2.86 -15.34
C LYS A 2 -5.93 1.99 -15.29
N ILE A 3 -4.85 2.37 -16.00
CA ILE A 3 -3.58 1.63 -16.02
C ILE A 3 -2.98 1.53 -14.62
N LEU A 4 -2.88 2.63 -13.86
CA LEU A 4 -2.34 2.60 -12.50
C LEU A 4 -3.26 1.85 -11.53
N GLU A 5 -4.57 1.98 -11.71
CA GLU A 5 -5.56 1.26 -10.91
C GLU A 5 -5.45 -0.27 -11.09
N SER A 6 -4.93 -0.75 -12.23
CA SER A 6 -4.67 -2.18 -12.47
C SER A 6 -3.35 -2.68 -11.89
N LEU A 7 -2.40 -1.80 -11.51
CA LEU A 7 -1.09 -2.20 -11.01
C LEU A 7 -1.11 -2.48 -9.49
N PRO A 8 -0.31 -3.43 -8.97
CA PRO A 8 -0.03 -3.52 -7.55
C PRO A 8 0.53 -2.20 -6.99
N GLY A 9 0.24 -1.86 -5.74
CA GLY A 9 0.65 -0.59 -5.14
C GLY A 9 2.17 -0.41 -5.09
N VAL A 10 2.94 -1.51 -5.01
CA VAL A 10 4.40 -1.49 -5.11
C VAL A 10 4.88 -1.02 -6.49
N ASP A 11 4.20 -1.46 -7.56
CA ASP A 11 4.58 -1.08 -8.92
C ASP A 11 4.15 0.35 -9.23
N ILE A 12 3.03 0.82 -8.68
CA ILE A 12 2.66 2.25 -8.70
C ILE A 12 3.76 3.10 -8.05
N ALA A 13 4.30 2.67 -6.90
CA ALA A 13 5.38 3.39 -6.23
C ALA A 13 6.63 3.47 -7.11
N ARG A 14 7.00 2.39 -7.81
CA ARG A 14 8.13 2.37 -8.75
C ARG A 14 7.91 3.28 -9.95
N VAL A 15 6.74 3.22 -10.59
CA VAL A 15 6.38 4.06 -11.73
C VAL A 15 6.37 5.55 -11.34
N SER A 16 5.98 5.87 -10.11
CA SER A 16 6.02 7.25 -9.60
C SER A 16 7.42 7.87 -9.53
N CYS A 17 8.48 7.05 -9.58
CA CYS A 17 9.87 7.51 -9.61
C CYS A 17 10.40 7.79 -11.01
N VAL A 18 9.66 7.43 -12.07
CA VAL A 18 10.12 7.54 -13.46
C VAL A 18 10.00 8.96 -13.98
N ASP A 19 8.87 9.63 -13.74
CA ASP A 19 8.63 11.01 -14.15
C ASP A 19 7.64 11.73 -13.23
N SER A 20 7.69 13.05 -13.26
CA SER A 20 6.81 13.99 -12.56
C SER A 20 5.32 13.79 -12.88
N GLU A 21 4.96 13.47 -14.13
CA GLU A 21 3.58 13.15 -14.50
C GLU A 21 3.08 11.92 -13.75
N PHE A 22 3.84 10.83 -13.79
CA PHE A 22 3.51 9.61 -13.05
C PHE A 22 3.48 9.83 -11.54
N ARG A 23 4.38 10.66 -11.01
CA ARG A 23 4.39 11.05 -9.60
C ARG A 23 3.11 11.79 -9.20
N ASN A 24 2.66 12.72 -10.04
CA ASN A 24 1.42 13.46 -9.82
C ASN A 24 0.22 12.52 -9.85
N LEU A 25 0.15 11.62 -10.83
CA LEU A 25 -0.90 10.60 -10.89
C LEU A 25 -0.89 9.67 -9.66
N ALA A 26 0.30 9.27 -9.19
CA ALA A 26 0.46 8.42 -8.01
C ALA A 26 0.32 9.17 -6.67
N SER A 27 -0.07 10.44 -6.68
CA SER A 27 -0.41 11.20 -5.45
C SER A 27 -1.89 11.11 -5.07
N ASP A 28 -2.73 10.51 -5.92
CA ASP A 28 -4.16 10.36 -5.66
C ASP A 28 -4.44 9.53 -4.41
N ASN A 29 -5.03 10.16 -3.40
CA ASN A 29 -5.37 9.55 -2.13
C ASN A 29 -6.39 8.40 -2.27
N HIS A 30 -7.31 8.48 -3.23
CA HIS A 30 -8.32 7.45 -3.48
C HIS A 30 -7.69 6.20 -4.09
N LEU A 31 -6.69 6.37 -4.96
CA LEU A 31 -5.90 5.27 -5.50
C LEU A 31 -5.26 4.48 -4.36
N TRP A 32 -4.59 5.14 -3.42
CA TRP A 32 -3.96 4.46 -2.28
C TRP A 32 -4.97 3.81 -1.32
N LYS A 33 -6.17 4.40 -1.15
CA LYS A 33 -7.27 3.76 -0.41
C LYS A 33 -7.65 2.44 -1.05
N GLN A 34 -7.89 2.44 -2.37
CA GLN A 34 -8.24 1.24 -3.12
C GLN A 34 -7.13 0.17 -3.01
N LYS A 35 -5.85 0.57 -3.09
CA LYS A 35 -4.73 -0.37 -2.94
C LYS A 35 -4.64 -0.93 -1.52
N CYS A 36 -4.84 -0.11 -0.50
CA CYS A 36 -4.86 -0.58 0.89
C CYS A 36 -5.96 -1.62 1.11
N LEU A 37 -7.20 -1.29 0.72
CA LEU A 37 -8.35 -2.16 0.90
C LEU A 37 -8.24 -3.43 0.05
N GLY A 38 -7.75 -3.33 -1.18
CA GLY A 38 -7.65 -4.48 -2.09
C GLY A 38 -6.52 -5.45 -1.74
N GLU A 39 -5.36 -4.95 -1.30
CA GLU A 39 -4.18 -5.79 -1.05
C GLU A 39 -4.08 -6.29 0.40
N PHE A 40 -4.72 -5.61 1.36
CA PHE A 40 -4.54 -5.89 2.80
C PHE A 40 -5.85 -6.04 3.59
N ALA A 41 -6.99 -6.23 2.92
CA ALA A 41 -8.36 -6.27 3.45
C ALA A 41 -8.54 -6.93 4.82
N ASN A 42 -7.82 -8.03 5.08
CA ASN A 42 -8.14 -8.96 6.17
C ASN A 42 -7.12 -9.01 7.31
N SER A 43 -6.07 -8.18 7.35
CA SER A 43 -4.98 -8.42 8.32
C SER A 43 -4.32 -7.19 8.92
N VAL A 44 -4.42 -6.03 8.28
CA VAL A 44 -3.59 -4.89 8.68
C VAL A 44 -4.38 -3.60 8.91
N ILE A 45 -5.55 -3.46 8.28
CA ILE A 45 -6.32 -2.21 8.32
C ILE A 45 -6.83 -1.94 9.74
N GLU A 46 -7.39 -2.95 10.43
CA GLU A 46 -7.85 -2.83 11.83
C GLU A 46 -6.75 -2.37 12.80
N GLN A 47 -5.50 -2.80 12.59
CA GLN A 47 -4.36 -2.40 13.43
C GLN A 47 -3.89 -0.97 13.13
N THR A 48 -4.18 -0.45 11.94
CA THR A 48 -3.74 0.88 11.49
C THR A 48 -4.81 1.97 11.62
N GLU A 49 -6.08 1.61 11.82
CA GLU A 49 -7.19 2.57 12.01
C GLU A 49 -6.98 3.47 13.23
N PHE A 50 -6.42 2.94 14.32
CA PHE A 50 -6.20 3.71 15.56
C PHE A 50 -5.08 4.75 15.51
N LEU A 51 -4.16 4.67 14.54
CA LEU A 51 -2.92 5.48 14.57
C LEU A 51 -2.95 6.74 13.68
N PHE A 52 -3.93 6.88 12.78
CA PHE A 52 -3.73 7.73 11.60
C PHE A 52 -5.00 8.41 11.04
N ASP A 53 -5.86 8.94 11.90
CA ASP A 53 -7.06 9.67 11.46
C ASP A 53 -6.74 10.95 10.64
N PHE A 54 -5.49 11.43 10.71
CA PHE A 54 -5.02 12.65 10.03
C PHE A 54 -4.02 12.43 8.89
N VAL A 55 -3.66 11.18 8.56
CA VAL A 55 -2.62 10.90 7.56
C VAL A 55 -3.22 10.20 6.36
N GLY A 56 -2.90 10.70 5.16
CA GLY A 56 -3.38 10.18 3.89
C GLY A 56 -3.14 8.68 3.70
N TRP A 57 -3.81 8.08 2.72
CA TRP A 57 -3.78 6.65 2.45
C TRP A 57 -2.43 6.13 1.97
N LYS A 58 -1.57 6.99 1.42
CA LYS A 58 -0.23 6.59 0.95
C LYS A 58 0.69 6.18 2.13
N PRO A 59 0.84 6.96 3.21
CA PRO A 59 1.50 6.48 4.43
C PRO A 59 0.85 5.22 5.04
N LYS A 60 -0.48 5.11 5.04
CA LYS A 60 -1.17 3.88 5.50
C LYS A 60 -0.75 2.66 4.68
N PHE A 61 -0.66 2.80 3.36
CA PHE A 61 -0.19 1.74 2.47
C PHE A 61 1.22 1.29 2.82
N VAL A 62 2.14 2.23 3.10
CA VAL A 62 3.52 1.92 3.48
C VAL A 62 3.56 1.07 4.75
N GLU A 63 2.74 1.40 5.75
CA GLU A 63 2.69 0.63 6.98
C GLU A 63 2.06 -0.75 6.78
N CYS A 64 0.96 -0.82 6.02
CA CYS A 64 0.36 -2.10 5.62
C CYS A 64 1.37 -3.02 4.93
N TRP A 65 2.15 -2.47 3.98
CA TRP A 65 3.18 -3.18 3.26
C TRP A 65 4.32 -3.68 4.18
N ARG A 66 4.75 -2.86 5.15
CA ARG A 66 5.77 -3.26 6.14
C ARG A 66 5.29 -4.41 7.02
N LEU A 67 4.09 -4.32 7.57
CA LEU A 67 3.50 -5.34 8.43
C LEU A 67 3.27 -6.64 7.64
N ASN A 68 2.76 -6.55 6.42
CA ASN A 68 2.58 -7.71 5.54
C ASN A 68 3.91 -8.41 5.24
N ASN A 69 4.97 -7.66 4.94
CA ASN A 69 6.30 -8.23 4.70
C ASN A 69 6.92 -8.86 5.95
N ARG A 70 6.70 -8.28 7.14
CA ARG A 70 7.12 -8.91 8.40
C ARG A 70 6.40 -10.24 8.61
N ASN A 71 5.08 -10.28 8.40
CA ASN A 71 4.29 -11.49 8.55
C ASN A 71 4.67 -12.57 7.52
N ALA A 72 4.96 -12.18 6.27
CA ALA A 72 5.44 -13.11 5.25
C ALA A 72 6.76 -13.78 5.65
N ARG A 73 7.68 -13.03 6.26
CA ARG A 73 8.96 -13.56 6.78
C ARG A 73 8.77 -14.48 7.99
N ILE A 74 7.82 -14.17 8.87
CA ILE A 74 7.50 -15.04 10.02
C ILE A 74 6.89 -16.35 9.52
N ARG A 75 5.93 -16.31 8.59
CA ARG A 75 5.33 -17.51 8.00
C ARG A 75 6.38 -18.45 7.42
N GLN A 76 7.41 -17.94 6.74
CA GLN A 76 8.50 -18.75 6.18
C GLN A 76 9.39 -19.42 7.25
N ARG A 77 9.43 -18.91 8.49
CA ARG A 77 10.23 -19.47 9.58
C ARG A 77 9.52 -20.56 10.38
N VAL A 78 8.19 -20.65 10.29
CA VAL A 78 7.40 -21.63 11.05
C VAL A 78 7.29 -22.98 10.31
N PHE A 79 7.82 -23.06 9.07
CA PHE A 79 7.86 -24.28 8.26
C PHE A 79 9.24 -24.98 8.22
N TRP A 80 10.06 -24.82 9.26
CA TRP A 80 11.31 -25.59 9.46
C TRP A 80 11.33 -26.21 10.85
#